data_AF-A0A5E4D7T2-F1
#
_entry.id   AF-A0A5E4D7T2-F1
#
_cell.length_a   1.000
_cell.length_b   1.000
_cell.length_c   1.000
_cell.angle_alpha   90.00
_cell.angle_beta   90.00
_cell.angle_gamma   90.00
#
_symmetry.space_group_name_H-M   'P 1'
#
loop_
_entity.id
_entity.type
_entity.pdbx_description
1 polymer ?
#
loop_
_entity_poly.entity_id
_entity_poly.type
_entity_poly.pdbx_seq_one_letter_code
_entity_poly.pdbx_strand_id
1 'polypeptide(L)'
;GRGRLCKPVPSAQFYYMDAFILLSSGQELQLLRYHVDPVRDEIKRYKPRSRYECVFRLSTRGATEVTSLSAVNDFYSHVVLTAGRNRTLQVFDLNTGCSAAVIAEAHSRPIHQICQNKGSSFTTQQFQAYNLFLTTAVGEGVRLWDLRTLRCERSFEGHPNRGYPCRIAFSPCGRFVACGAEDRH
;
A
#
# COMPACT_ATOMS: atom_id res chain seq x y z
N GLY A 1 17.27 -23.44 -5.47
CA GLY A 1 16.13 -23.17 -4.57
C GLY A 1 16.55 -22.20 -3.48
N ARG A 2 16.21 -20.91 -3.64
CA ARG A 2 16.12 -19.84 -2.63
C ARG A 2 15.19 -18.81 -3.28
N GLY A 3 14.09 -18.43 -2.62
CA GLY A 3 13.10 -17.52 -3.22
C GLY A 3 11.80 -18.20 -3.65
N ARG A 4 11.22 -19.06 -2.81
CA ARG A 4 9.78 -19.33 -2.92
C ARG A 4 9.11 -18.53 -1.82
N LEU A 5 8.23 -17.61 -2.20
CA LEU A 5 7.32 -16.97 -1.26
C LEU A 5 6.39 -18.07 -0.72
N CYS A 6 6.50 -18.40 0.56
CA CYS A 6 5.75 -19.51 1.16
C CYS A 6 4.31 -19.12 1.57
N LYS A 7 3.99 -17.82 1.56
CA LYS A 7 2.68 -17.28 1.94
C LYS A 7 2.14 -16.39 0.83
N PRO A 8 0.81 -16.21 0.75
CA PRO A 8 0.18 -15.32 -0.22
C PRO A 8 0.79 -13.91 -0.16
N VAL A 9 0.86 -13.25 -1.32
CA VAL A 9 1.34 -11.88 -1.45
C VAL A 9 0.16 -11.00 -1.87
N PRO A 10 -0.58 -10.41 -0.90
CA PRO A 10 -1.77 -9.63 -1.21
C PRO A 10 -1.45 -8.27 -1.85
N SER A 11 -0.25 -7.75 -1.65
CA SER A 11 0.22 -6.52 -2.27
C SER A 11 1.71 -6.58 -2.56
N ALA A 12 2.09 -6.06 -3.73
CA ALA A 12 3.46 -5.83 -4.15
C ALA A 12 3.51 -4.59 -5.06
N GLN A 13 4.55 -3.77 -4.92
CA GLN A 13 4.77 -2.60 -5.76
C GLN A 13 6.26 -2.22 -5.78
N PHE A 14 6.65 -1.38 -6.74
CA PHE A 14 7.97 -0.74 -6.71
C PHE A 14 8.05 0.29 -5.58
N TYR A 15 9.26 0.47 -5.05
CA TYR A 15 9.53 1.35 -3.92
C TYR A 15 10.91 1.99 -4.03
N TYR A 16 11.02 3.19 -3.46
CA TYR A 16 12.25 3.98 -3.37
C TYR A 16 12.86 4.28 -4.75
N MET A 17 12.09 4.93 -5.63
CA MET A 17 12.48 5.26 -7.00
C MET A 17 12.85 4.02 -7.83
N ASP A 18 11.99 3.00 -7.77
CA ASP A 18 12.18 1.69 -8.43
C ASP A 18 13.46 0.92 -8.00
N ALA A 19 14.15 1.34 -6.94
CA ALA A 19 15.33 0.62 -6.47
C ALA A 19 14.99 -0.76 -5.86
N PHE A 20 13.76 -0.91 -5.36
CA PHE A 20 13.30 -2.12 -4.69
C PHE A 20 11.88 -2.51 -5.09
N ILE A 21 11.52 -3.76 -4.83
CA ILE A 21 10.14 -4.24 -4.77
C ILE A 21 9.76 -4.36 -3.31
N LEU A 22 8.71 -3.66 -2.90
CA LEU A 22 8.11 -3.77 -1.58
C LEU A 22 6.88 -4.68 -1.68
N LEU A 23 6.81 -5.71 -0.84
CA LEU A 23 5.68 -6.63 -0.81
C LEU A 23 5.28 -6.99 0.62
N SER A 24 4.02 -7.38 0.77
CA SER A 24 3.50 -7.96 2.00
C SER A 24 3.35 -9.47 1.84
N SER A 25 3.71 -10.26 2.85
CA SER A 25 3.51 -11.71 2.85
C SER A 25 3.17 -12.20 4.26
N GLY A 26 1.95 -12.71 4.46
CA GLY A 26 1.43 -12.98 5.80
C GLY A 26 1.46 -11.72 6.66
N GLN A 27 2.11 -11.77 7.83
CA GLN A 27 2.27 -10.64 8.76
C GLN A 27 3.51 -9.78 8.50
N GLU A 28 4.26 -10.05 7.43
CA GLU A 28 5.55 -9.42 7.18
C GLU A 28 5.50 -8.49 5.97
N LEU A 29 6.27 -7.41 6.07
CA LEU A 29 6.70 -6.58 4.97
C LEU A 29 8.10 -7.02 4.56
N GLN A 30 8.32 -7.16 3.26
CA GLN A 30 9.60 -7.58 2.71
C GLN A 30 10.02 -6.58 1.63
N LEU A 31 11.27 -6.17 1.70
CA LEU A 31 11.93 -5.38 0.68
C LEU A 31 12.85 -6.29 -0.11
N LEU A 32 12.61 -6.37 -1.42
CA LEU A 32 13.39 -7.17 -2.33
C LEU A 32 14.23 -6.26 -3.22
N ARG A 33 15.53 -6.55 -3.31
CA ARG A 33 16.37 -6.02 -4.38
C ARG A 33 16.25 -6.96 -5.56
N TYR A 34 16.05 -6.42 -6.76
CA TYR A 34 15.93 -7.20 -7.98
C TYR A 34 17.05 -6.83 -8.96
N HIS A 35 17.41 -7.80 -9.79
CA HIS A 35 18.33 -7.63 -10.90
C HIS A 35 17.66 -8.17 -12.16
N VAL A 36 17.42 -7.29 -13.12
CA VAL A 36 16.86 -7.64 -14.42
C VAL A 36 18.02 -7.88 -15.37
N ASP A 37 18.07 -9.06 -15.97
CA ASP A 37 19.01 -9.35 -17.04
C ASP A 37 18.55 -8.61 -18.31
N PRO A 38 19.35 -7.69 -18.89
CA PRO A 38 18.96 -6.94 -20.08
C PRO A 38 19.03 -7.79 -21.37
N VAL A 39 19.65 -8.96 -21.34
CA VAL A 39 19.88 -9.78 -22.53
C VAL A 39 18.59 -10.46 -22.98
N ARG A 40 18.14 -10.15 -24.20
CA ARG A 40 17.06 -10.87 -24.89
C ARG A 40 17.64 -12.02 -25.72
N ASP A 41 17.77 -13.19 -25.10
CA ASP A 41 18.05 -14.44 -25.81
C ASP A 41 16.72 -15.09 -26.23
N GLU A 42 16.38 -15.00 -27.51
CA GLU A 42 15.13 -15.55 -28.06
C GLU A 42 15.08 -17.08 -28.02
N ILE A 43 16.25 -17.75 -27.99
CA ILE A 43 16.37 -19.21 -28.08
C ILE A 43 16.20 -19.85 -26.69
N LYS A 44 16.63 -19.17 -25.62
CA LYS A 44 16.59 -19.70 -24.22
C LYS A 44 15.69 -18.90 -23.29
N ARG A 45 14.57 -18.38 -23.80
CA ARG A 45 13.54 -17.63 -23.03
C ARG A 45 13.05 -18.34 -21.77
N TYR A 46 13.08 -19.67 -21.73
CA TYR A 46 12.61 -20.49 -20.61
C TYR A 46 13.53 -20.48 -19.37
N LYS A 47 14.78 -19.99 -19.49
CA LYS A 47 15.70 -19.92 -18.34
C LYS A 47 15.53 -18.57 -17.63
N PRO A 48 14.99 -18.52 -16.40
CA PRO A 48 14.89 -17.26 -15.66
C PRO A 48 16.28 -16.79 -15.25
N ARG A 49 16.74 -15.68 -15.83
CA ARG A 49 18.04 -15.07 -15.54
C ARG A 49 17.95 -13.92 -14.54
N SER A 50 16.80 -13.25 -14.51
CA SER A 50 16.49 -12.24 -13.48
C SER A 50 16.43 -12.88 -12.10
N ARG A 51 17.00 -12.18 -11.12
CA ARG A 51 17.11 -12.65 -9.74
C ARG A 51 16.59 -11.59 -8.78
N TYR A 52 16.21 -12.02 -7.60
CA TYR A 52 15.89 -11.12 -6.51
C TYR A 52 16.42 -11.67 -5.19
N GLU A 53 16.69 -10.78 -4.26
CA GLU A 53 17.11 -11.10 -2.90
C GLU A 53 16.29 -10.27 -1.91
N CYS A 54 15.91 -10.88 -0.78
CA CYS A 54 15.26 -10.18 0.32
C CYS A 54 16.32 -9.45 1.12
N VAL A 55 16.29 -8.12 1.11
CA VAL A 55 17.27 -7.27 1.80
C VAL A 55 16.79 -6.81 3.17
N PHE A 56 15.47 -6.67 3.35
CA PHE A 56 14.89 -6.20 4.60
C PHE A 56 13.54 -6.88 4.85
N ARG A 57 13.23 -7.11 6.13
CA ARG A 57 11.97 -7.71 6.57
C ARG A 57 11.53 -7.07 7.88
N LEU A 58 10.24 -6.78 7.98
CA LEU A 58 9.64 -6.19 9.16
C LEU A 58 8.27 -6.80 9.43
N SER A 59 8.01 -7.18 10.67
CA SER A 59 6.72 -7.77 11.07
C SER A 59 5.74 -6.70 11.54
N THR A 60 4.47 -6.88 11.19
CA THR A 60 3.39 -6.04 11.72
C THR A 60 3.15 -6.30 13.20
N ARG A 61 2.80 -5.24 13.93
CA ARG A 61 2.38 -5.36 15.33
C ARG A 61 1.04 -6.13 15.39
N GLY A 62 0.90 -7.08 16.32
CA GLY A 62 -0.31 -7.88 16.46
C GLY A 62 -0.38 -9.12 15.56
N ALA A 63 0.66 -9.42 14.79
CA ALA A 63 0.87 -10.73 14.15
C ALA A 63 -0.30 -11.21 13.25
N THR A 64 -0.91 -10.28 12.50
CA THR A 64 -2.01 -10.59 11.57
C THR A 64 -1.60 -10.41 10.13
N GLU A 65 -2.26 -11.17 9.24
CA GLU A 65 -2.07 -11.04 7.80
C GLU A 65 -2.35 -9.61 7.33
N VAL A 66 -1.43 -9.10 6.52
CA VAL A 66 -1.56 -7.81 5.84
C VAL A 66 -2.58 -7.97 4.72
N THR A 67 -3.58 -7.11 4.69
CA THR A 67 -4.61 -7.09 3.64
C THR A 67 -4.31 -6.06 2.55
N SER A 68 -3.62 -4.99 2.90
CA SER A 68 -3.26 -3.92 1.97
C SER A 68 -1.95 -3.25 2.37
N LEU A 69 -1.23 -2.73 1.38
CA LEU A 69 0.04 -2.05 1.54
C LEU A 69 0.08 -0.85 0.57
N SER A 70 0.56 0.29 1.05
CA SER A 70 0.77 1.50 0.25
C SER A 70 2.11 2.16 0.60
N ALA A 71 2.76 2.69 -0.42
CA ALA A 71 4.00 3.44 -0.32
C ALA A 71 4.08 4.39 -1.52
N VAL A 72 4.76 5.51 -1.34
CA VAL A 72 5.06 6.45 -2.42
C VAL A 72 6.36 6.02 -3.11
N ASN A 73 6.39 6.11 -4.44
CA ASN A 73 7.54 5.70 -5.24
C ASN A 73 8.03 6.81 -6.18
N ASP A 74 7.33 7.94 -6.24
CA ASP A 74 7.64 9.09 -7.10
C ASP A 74 8.78 9.95 -6.55
N PHE A 75 9.12 9.77 -5.26
CA PHE A 75 10.25 10.42 -4.58
C PHE A 75 10.76 9.51 -3.44
N TYR A 76 11.90 9.87 -2.84
CA TYR A 76 12.46 9.19 -1.68
C TYR A 76 11.57 9.39 -0.45
N SER A 77 10.65 8.44 -0.23
CA SER A 77 9.82 8.34 0.96
C SER A 77 10.23 7.11 1.75
N HIS A 78 10.31 7.27 3.08
CA HIS A 78 10.54 6.17 4.02
C HIS A 78 9.24 5.66 4.66
N VAL A 79 8.11 6.28 4.34
CA VAL A 79 6.81 5.96 4.97
C VAL A 79 6.10 4.87 4.18
N VAL A 80 5.76 3.80 4.89
CA VAL A 80 4.95 2.68 4.37
C VAL A 80 3.73 2.49 5.23
N LEU A 81 2.57 2.35 4.60
CA LEU A 81 1.30 2.07 5.27
C LEU A 81 0.87 0.63 5.03
N THR A 82 0.37 -0.01 6.07
CA THR A 82 -0.18 -1.36 5.96
C THR A 82 -1.49 -1.48 6.71
N ALA A 83 -2.41 -2.27 6.19
CA ALA A 83 -3.61 -2.69 6.88
C ALA A 83 -3.52 -4.17 7.24
N GLY A 84 -3.98 -4.52 8.44
CA GLY A 84 -4.08 -5.90 8.91
C GLY A 84 -5.51 -6.42 8.93
N ARG A 85 -5.65 -7.75 8.93
CA ARG A 85 -6.93 -8.43 9.08
C ARG A 85 -7.63 -8.15 10.43
N ASN A 86 -6.88 -7.72 11.43
CA ASN A 86 -7.38 -7.24 12.71
C ASN A 86 -7.90 -5.79 12.67
N ARG A 87 -8.10 -5.18 11.49
CA ARG A 87 -8.62 -3.81 11.33
C ARG A 87 -7.68 -2.73 11.85
N THR A 88 -6.41 -3.08 12.09
CA THR A 88 -5.38 -2.12 12.43
C THR A 88 -4.73 -1.58 11.18
N LEU A 89 -4.53 -0.27 11.15
CA LEU A 89 -3.66 0.40 10.19
C LEU A 89 -2.33 0.70 10.88
N GLN A 90 -1.22 0.40 10.24
CA GLN A 90 0.11 0.67 10.77
C GLN A 90 0.89 1.56 9.83
N VAL A 91 1.59 2.52 10.43
CA VAL A 91 2.53 3.41 9.76
C VAL A 91 3.92 2.93 10.14
N PHE A 92 4.73 2.66 9.12
CA PHE A 92 6.12 2.28 9.26
C PHE A 92 7.02 3.39 8.76
N ASP A 93 8.09 3.61 9.49
CA ASP A 93 9.23 4.37 9.02
C ASP A 93 10.35 3.37 8.72
N LEU A 94 10.61 3.16 7.42
CA LEU A 94 11.64 2.25 6.94
C LEU A 94 13.06 2.80 7.10
N ASN A 95 13.23 4.09 7.42
CA ASN A 95 14.54 4.62 7.80
C ASN A 95 14.96 4.11 9.19
N THR A 96 14.01 4.06 10.13
CA THR A 96 14.22 3.51 11.48
C THR A 96 13.97 2.00 11.57
N GLY A 97 13.35 1.43 10.54
CA GLY A 97 13.02 0.00 10.48
C GLY A 97 11.94 -0.41 11.49
N CYS A 98 11.09 0.53 11.93
CA CYS A 98 10.13 0.32 13.01
C CYS A 98 8.72 0.79 12.64
N SER A 99 7.73 0.24 13.34
CA SER A 99 6.36 0.78 13.32
C SER A 99 6.33 2.09 14.11
N ALA A 100 6.08 3.19 13.42
CA ALA A 100 6.00 4.54 13.98
C ALA A 100 4.65 4.82 14.64
N ALA A 101 3.55 4.29 14.07
CA ALA A 101 2.21 4.46 14.61
C ALA A 101 1.30 3.28 14.29
N VAL A 102 0.27 3.10 15.12
CA VAL A 102 -0.80 2.13 14.93
C VAL A 102 -2.14 2.82 15.19
N ILE A 103 -3.06 2.72 14.22
CA ILE A 103 -4.44 3.16 14.35
C ILE A 103 -5.29 1.89 14.44
N ALA A 104 -5.82 1.61 15.64
CA ALA A 104 -6.73 0.50 15.88
C ALA A 104 -8.13 0.85 15.40
N GLU A 105 -8.89 -0.16 14.95
CA GLU A 105 -10.31 0.00 14.57
C GLU A 105 -10.54 1.13 13.56
N ALA A 106 -9.61 1.28 12.61
CA ALA A 106 -9.69 2.32 11.57
C ALA A 106 -10.97 2.18 10.72
N HIS A 107 -11.50 0.96 10.62
CA HIS A 107 -12.81 0.61 10.06
C HIS A 107 -13.41 -0.53 10.91
N SER A 108 -14.73 -0.73 10.83
CA SER A 108 -15.42 -1.86 11.48
C SER A 108 -15.07 -3.21 10.85
N ARG A 109 -14.59 -3.19 9.59
CA ARG A 109 -14.10 -4.35 8.84
C ARG A 109 -12.67 -4.17 8.33
N PRO A 110 -11.97 -5.25 7.93
CA PRO A 110 -10.60 -5.16 7.44
C PRO A 110 -10.51 -4.26 6.20
N ILE A 111 -9.54 -3.33 6.22
CA ILE A 111 -9.27 -2.44 5.09
C ILE A 111 -8.76 -3.29 3.93
N HIS A 112 -9.37 -3.16 2.76
CA HIS A 112 -8.90 -3.84 1.55
C HIS A 112 -8.02 -2.94 0.68
N GLN A 113 -8.10 -1.62 0.85
CA GLN A 113 -7.23 -0.68 0.14
C GLN A 113 -6.81 0.54 0.95
N ILE A 114 -5.53 0.88 0.82
CA ILE A 114 -4.93 2.14 1.23
C ILE A 114 -4.45 2.88 -0.02
N CYS A 115 -4.73 4.18 -0.11
CA CYS A 115 -4.23 5.04 -1.19
C CYS A 115 -3.59 6.29 -0.58
N GLN A 116 -2.28 6.46 -0.70
CA GLN A 116 -1.60 7.69 -0.31
C GLN A 116 -1.76 8.79 -1.38
N ASN A 117 -1.88 10.05 -0.95
CA ASN A 117 -1.83 11.18 -1.88
C ASN A 117 -0.38 11.42 -2.34
N LYS A 118 -0.07 10.96 -3.55
CA LYS A 118 1.26 11.12 -4.15
C LYS A 118 1.43 12.47 -4.86
N GLY A 119 0.32 13.18 -5.08
CA GLY A 119 0.26 14.34 -5.96
C GLY A 119 0.64 14.03 -7.41
N SER A 120 1.20 15.02 -8.08
CA SER A 120 1.64 14.90 -9.47
C SER A 120 2.73 15.93 -9.77
N SER A 121 3.63 15.61 -10.68
CA SER A 121 4.61 16.57 -11.20
C SER A 121 3.99 17.70 -12.02
N PHE A 122 2.73 17.55 -12.46
CA PHE A 122 2.05 18.51 -13.35
C PHE A 122 1.12 19.48 -12.62
N THR A 123 0.89 19.31 -11.32
CA THR A 123 0.00 20.18 -10.55
C THR A 123 0.45 20.27 -9.10
N THR A 124 0.42 21.49 -8.56
CA THR A 124 0.75 21.75 -7.17
C THR A 124 -0.48 21.56 -6.28
N GLN A 125 -0.21 21.12 -5.06
CA GLN A 125 -1.20 21.03 -3.99
C GLN A 125 -0.66 21.73 -2.75
N GLN A 126 -1.54 22.05 -1.81
CA GLN A 126 -1.09 22.53 -0.50
C GLN A 126 -0.19 21.46 0.14
N PHE A 127 0.95 21.87 0.72
CA PHE A 127 1.94 20.96 1.30
C PHE A 127 1.33 19.93 2.27
N GLN A 128 0.33 20.34 3.05
CA GLN A 128 -0.34 19.46 4.01
C GLN A 128 -1.10 18.32 3.34
N ALA A 129 -1.59 18.50 2.11
CA ALA A 129 -2.36 17.50 1.38
C ALA A 129 -1.55 16.23 1.05
N TYR A 130 -0.23 16.32 0.93
CA TYR A 130 0.64 15.15 0.71
C TYR A 130 0.71 14.20 1.91
N ASN A 131 0.29 14.65 3.10
CA ASN A 131 0.18 13.81 4.29
C ASN A 131 -1.17 13.08 4.36
N LEU A 132 -2.06 13.32 3.40
CA LEU A 132 -3.36 12.69 3.36
C LEU A 132 -3.30 11.32 2.70
N PHE A 133 -4.09 10.40 3.23
CA PHE A 133 -4.30 9.10 2.62
C PHE A 133 -5.75 8.65 2.82
N LEU A 134 -6.19 7.75 1.95
CA LEU A 134 -7.53 7.19 1.98
C LEU A 134 -7.47 5.72 2.38
N THR A 135 -8.51 5.27 3.07
CA THR A 135 -8.77 3.86 3.35
C THR A 135 -10.21 3.51 2.99
N THR A 136 -10.43 2.26 2.64
CA THR A 136 -11.78 1.71 2.42
C THR A 136 -11.85 0.26 2.91
N ALA A 137 -13.03 -0.12 3.39
CA ALA A 137 -13.37 -1.47 3.82
C ALA A 137 -14.71 -1.87 3.20
N VAL A 138 -14.90 -3.16 2.93
CA VAL A 138 -16.14 -3.68 2.35
C VAL A 138 -17.32 -3.39 3.28
N GLY A 139 -18.39 -2.79 2.78
CA GLY A 139 -19.60 -2.43 3.51
C GLY A 139 -19.55 -1.04 4.13
N GLU A 140 -18.42 -0.34 4.02
CA GLU A 140 -18.22 1.01 4.54
C GLU A 140 -17.88 2.01 3.43
N GLY A 141 -17.94 3.29 3.79
CA GLY A 141 -17.49 4.39 2.96
C GLY A 141 -15.96 4.50 2.88
N VAL A 142 -15.51 5.55 2.19
CA VAL A 142 -14.08 5.90 2.11
C VAL A 142 -13.74 6.85 3.26
N ARG A 143 -12.64 6.60 3.98
CA ARG A 143 -12.14 7.51 5.02
C ARG A 143 -10.88 8.23 4.55
N LEU A 144 -10.79 9.51 4.84
CA LEU A 144 -9.64 10.37 4.61
C LEU A 144 -8.94 10.63 5.94
N TRP A 145 -7.63 10.41 5.96
CA TRP A 145 -6.80 10.50 7.14
C TRP A 145 -5.64 11.45 6.92
N ASP A 146 -5.15 12.07 7.99
CA ASP A 146 -3.90 12.84 8.00
C ASP A 146 -2.80 12.10 8.79
N LEU A 147 -1.67 11.83 8.14
CA LEU A 147 -0.54 11.12 8.76
C LEU A 147 0.08 11.84 9.95
N ARG A 148 -0.03 13.17 10.02
CA ARG A 148 0.59 13.98 11.07
C ARG A 148 -0.21 13.91 12.36
N THR A 149 -1.54 13.90 12.24
CA THR A 149 -2.47 13.90 13.37
C THR A 149 -2.96 12.50 13.71
N LEU A 150 -2.83 11.55 12.77
CA LEU A 150 -3.39 10.20 12.82
C LEU A 150 -4.92 10.20 13.01
N ARG A 151 -5.59 11.28 12.58
CA ARG A 151 -7.05 11.43 12.69
C ARG A 151 -7.72 11.20 11.35
N CYS A 152 -8.96 10.72 11.43
CA CYS A 152 -9.87 10.67 10.30
C CYS A 152 -10.43 12.09 10.12
N GLU A 153 -9.98 12.77 9.06
CA GLU A 153 -10.38 14.15 8.74
C GLU A 153 -11.77 14.17 8.10
N ARG A 154 -12.10 13.15 7.29
CA ARG A 154 -13.41 13.03 6.62
C ARG A 154 -13.82 11.58 6.43
N SER A 155 -15.12 11.33 6.52
CA SER A 155 -15.76 10.08 6.10
C SER A 155 -16.70 10.36 4.93
N PHE A 156 -16.53 9.64 3.83
CA PHE A 156 -17.37 9.75 2.64
C PHE A 156 -18.34 8.58 2.61
N GLU A 157 -19.61 8.87 2.91
CA GLU A 157 -20.70 7.90 2.91
C GLU A 157 -21.50 7.95 1.60
N GLY A 158 -22.24 6.88 1.28
CA GLY A 158 -23.12 6.83 0.11
C GLY A 158 -22.74 5.82 -0.98
N HIS A 159 -21.47 5.38 -1.01
CA HIS A 159 -20.99 4.32 -1.91
C HIS A 159 -20.50 3.08 -1.15
N PRO A 160 -21.30 2.46 -0.25
CA PRO A 160 -20.88 1.26 0.45
C PRO A 160 -20.78 0.12 -0.55
N ASN A 161 -19.58 -0.41 -0.71
CA ASN A 161 -19.36 -1.60 -1.52
C ASN A 161 -19.84 -2.82 -0.72
N ARG A 162 -20.94 -3.46 -1.10
CA ARG A 162 -21.65 -4.40 -0.22
C ARG A 162 -20.95 -5.76 -0.13
N GLY A 163 -20.33 -6.23 -1.22
CA GLY A 163 -19.75 -7.57 -1.29
C GLY A 163 -18.29 -7.64 -1.75
N TYR A 164 -17.86 -6.72 -2.60
CA TYR A 164 -16.58 -6.78 -3.31
C TYR A 164 -15.59 -5.74 -2.78
N PRO A 165 -14.28 -5.91 -2.97
CA PRO A 165 -13.31 -4.86 -2.69
C PRO A 165 -13.20 -3.90 -3.88
N CYS A 166 -13.65 -2.65 -3.74
CA CYS A 166 -13.48 -1.61 -4.77
C CYS A 166 -12.16 -0.88 -4.65
N ARG A 167 -11.73 -0.28 -5.77
CA ARG A 167 -10.57 0.59 -5.82
C ARG A 167 -10.92 2.05 -5.47
N ILE A 168 -9.96 2.74 -4.85
CA ILE A 168 -10.02 4.18 -4.55
C ILE A 168 -8.77 4.89 -5.09
N ALA A 169 -8.90 6.14 -5.49
CA ALA A 169 -7.79 6.94 -6.02
C ALA A 169 -7.97 8.44 -5.71
N PHE A 170 -6.85 9.11 -5.42
CA PHE A 170 -6.78 10.57 -5.45
C PHE A 170 -6.70 11.08 -6.89
N SER A 171 -7.30 12.24 -7.15
CA SER A 171 -6.99 12.99 -8.37
C SER A 171 -5.55 13.54 -8.32
N PRO A 172 -4.88 13.72 -9.47
CA PRO A 172 -3.53 14.30 -9.51
C PRO A 172 -3.43 15.68 -8.82
N CYS A 173 -4.52 16.45 -8.84
CA CYS A 173 -4.62 17.77 -8.21
C CYS A 173 -5.08 17.73 -6.74
N GLY A 174 -5.32 16.55 -6.16
CA GLY A 174 -5.67 16.36 -4.74
C GLY A 174 -7.04 16.85 -4.33
N ARG A 175 -7.82 17.42 -5.26
CA ARG A 175 -9.13 18.01 -5.00
C ARG A 175 -10.28 17.01 -5.03
N PHE A 176 -10.08 15.86 -5.67
CA PHE A 176 -11.13 14.87 -5.88
C PHE A 176 -10.65 13.48 -5.49
N VAL A 177 -11.62 12.64 -5.13
CA VAL A 177 -11.43 11.22 -4.85
C VAL A 177 -12.36 10.44 -5.76
N ALA A 178 -11.84 9.43 -6.43
CA ALA A 178 -12.63 8.45 -7.16
C ALA A 178 -12.74 7.18 -6.32
N CYS A 179 -13.93 6.58 -6.28
CA CYS A 179 -14.17 5.28 -5.68
C CYS A 179 -15.01 4.42 -6.62
N GLY A 180 -14.68 3.14 -6.71
CA GLY A 180 -15.53 2.16 -7.39
C GLY A 180 -16.75 1.84 -6.53
N ALA A 181 -17.90 1.69 -7.18
CA ALA A 181 -19.12 1.17 -6.58
C ALA A 181 -19.51 -0.14 -7.28
N GLU A 182 -20.19 -1.03 -6.56
CA GLU A 182 -20.88 -2.14 -7.20
C GLU A 182 -22.10 -1.64 -7.93
N ASP A 183 -22.28 -2.08 -9.17
CA ASP A 183 -23.54 -1.91 -9.88
C ASP A 183 -24.63 -2.73 -9.18
N ARG A 184 -25.83 -2.13 -9.03
CA ARG A 184 -27.01 -2.84 -8.56
C ARG A 184 -27.73 -3.47 -9.74
N HIS A 185 -27.39 -4.71 -10.08
CA HIS A 185 -28.21 -5.54 -10.95
C HIS A 185 -28.47 -6.90 -10.30
#